data_AF-A0A1G1E591-F1
#
_entry.id   AF-A0A1G1E591-F1
#
_cell.length_a   1.000
_cell.length_b   1.000
_cell.length_c   1.000
_cell.angle_alpha   90.00
_cell.angle_beta   90.00
_cell.angle_gamma   90.00
#
_symmetry.space_group_name_H-M   'P 1'
#
loop_
_entity.id
_entity.type
_entity.pdbx_description
1 polymer ?
#
loop_
_entity_poly.entity_id
_entity_poly.type
_entity_poly.pdbx_seq_one_letter_code
_entity_poly.pdbx_strand_id
1 'polypeptide(L)'
;MKQLGIKVEDIPGFTCCPEKALVKNLDPKVWYLTAARNLAVAEDAGVEVLIEPCNGCYSTLKTVKTSLILNLSLKDEINRKLETYGLEYQGRITVMHLAEYLHDKIGLAKLKEGIIEPLSGMQIAVHYGCHMIRPSYAIQFDDPLLPQKFDALVTALGARSIEYPRKMQCCGGEYSNVGSMEEALIMAREKLLEIKSLDIDALVVMCPACFMQFDNKQYMMQRQGEDMAIPIFFYPELVCLAYGIMPDEIGLAFHRIDTQPFYERRHAQSERIKKIEEGFDLESLERCYQCRACLDDCPGCLNFPDFQPDQIMEKILEGKVEELLNRQDIWHCLECHTCYELCPQRYGMETVFTTLKGMAMTKGLIPATVKQAIETFEKSGKLGEPQKTQRKKLNLPEPPASGVKEWKKIVAKK
;
A
#
# COMPACT_ATOMS: atom_id res chain seq x y z
N MET A 1 -6.19 -5.13 16.61
CA MET A 1 -6.04 -4.62 18.00
C MET A 1 -5.10 -5.48 18.84
N LYS A 2 -5.37 -6.78 19.06
CA LYS A 2 -4.48 -7.67 19.84
C LYS A 2 -3.01 -7.66 19.38
N GLN A 3 -2.76 -7.77 18.08
CA GLN A 3 -1.40 -7.72 17.51
C GLN A 3 -0.70 -6.37 17.71
N LEU A 4 -1.45 -5.30 17.94
CA LEU A 4 -0.92 -3.97 18.24
C LEU A 4 -0.71 -3.76 19.75
N GLY A 5 -0.91 -4.79 20.58
CA GLY A 5 -0.81 -4.70 22.04
C GLY A 5 -1.95 -3.94 22.71
N ILE A 6 -3.09 -3.79 22.02
CA ILE A 6 -4.22 -2.98 22.51
C ILE A 6 -5.29 -3.90 23.06
N LYS A 7 -5.65 -3.68 24.33
CA LYS A 7 -6.80 -4.33 24.97
C LYS A 7 -8.07 -3.60 24.54
N VAL A 8 -9.04 -4.36 24.06
CA VAL A 8 -10.40 -3.89 23.77
C VAL A 8 -11.36 -4.65 24.67
N GLU A 9 -12.40 -3.96 25.12
CA GLU A 9 -13.41 -4.51 26.02
C GLU A 9 -14.79 -4.19 25.44
N ASP A 10 -15.69 -5.17 25.50
CA ASP A 10 -17.09 -4.97 25.13
C ASP A 10 -17.79 -4.21 26.26
N ILE A 11 -18.59 -3.21 25.90
CA ILE A 11 -19.29 -2.36 26.87
C ILE A 11 -20.67 -2.97 27.15
N PRO A 12 -20.93 -3.49 28.37
CA PRO A 12 -22.21 -4.12 28.66
C PRO A 12 -23.38 -3.14 28.52
N GLY A 13 -24.47 -3.61 27.92
CA GLY A 13 -25.69 -2.82 27.78
C GLY A 13 -25.64 -1.77 26.68
N PHE A 14 -24.57 -1.66 25.89
CA PHE A 14 -24.53 -0.78 24.71
C PHE A 14 -25.59 -1.20 23.68
N THR A 15 -26.36 -0.23 23.16
CA THR A 15 -27.43 -0.48 22.17
C THR A 15 -27.06 0.11 20.80
N CYS A 16 -27.94 -0.01 19.80
CA CYS A 16 -27.78 0.66 18.51
C CYS A 16 -27.46 2.16 18.67
N CYS A 17 -26.66 2.70 17.76
CA CYS A 17 -26.10 4.05 17.78
C CYS A 17 -27.09 5.20 17.52
N PRO A 18 -28.40 5.00 17.65
CA PRO A 18 -29.45 5.17 16.62
C PRO A 18 -29.04 5.68 15.22
N GLU A 19 -29.48 4.96 14.19
CA GLU A 19 -29.33 5.35 12.80
C GLU A 19 -30.07 6.68 12.51
N LYS A 20 -29.43 7.56 11.73
CA LYS A 20 -29.83 8.95 11.51
C LYS A 20 -30.99 9.08 10.53
N ALA A 21 -31.00 8.36 9.42
CA ALA A 21 -32.08 8.40 8.43
C ALA A 21 -33.41 7.83 8.97
N LEU A 22 -33.36 6.93 9.95
CA LEU A 22 -34.52 6.29 10.56
C LEU A 22 -34.93 7.00 11.86
N VAL A 23 -34.09 6.95 12.89
CA VAL A 23 -34.49 7.34 14.25
C VAL A 23 -34.54 8.86 14.41
N LYS A 24 -33.60 9.60 13.81
CA LYS A 24 -33.59 11.07 13.92
C LYS A 24 -34.77 11.72 13.22
N ASN A 25 -35.18 11.16 12.08
CA ASN A 25 -36.33 11.64 11.32
C ASN A 25 -37.66 11.30 11.99
N LEU A 26 -37.70 10.20 12.76
CA LEU A 26 -38.85 9.87 13.60
C LEU A 26 -38.99 10.85 14.79
N ASP A 27 -37.95 10.96 15.62
CA ASP A 27 -37.92 11.89 16.75
C ASP A 27 -36.47 12.29 17.09
N PRO A 28 -36.08 13.56 16.85
CA PRO A 28 -34.75 14.05 17.20
C PRO A 28 -34.40 13.89 18.67
N LYS A 29 -35.38 13.99 19.58
CA LYS A 29 -35.14 13.83 21.02
C LYS A 29 -34.79 12.40 21.37
N VAL A 30 -35.47 11.42 20.76
CA VAL A 30 -35.15 10.00 20.94
C VAL A 30 -33.76 9.69 20.39
N TRP A 31 -33.40 10.28 19.25
CA TRP A 31 -32.07 10.14 18.67
C TRP A 31 -30.96 10.67 19.60
N TYR A 32 -31.11 11.89 20.12
CA TYR A 32 -30.17 12.45 21.10
C TYR A 32 -30.11 11.63 22.38
N LEU A 33 -31.26 11.26 22.94
CA LEU A 33 -31.33 10.50 24.19
C LEU A 33 -30.66 9.15 24.08
N THR A 34 -30.93 8.40 23.01
CA THR A 34 -30.39 7.04 22.86
C THR A 34 -28.88 7.06 22.62
N ALA A 35 -28.39 7.98 21.80
CA ALA A 35 -26.95 8.15 21.60
C ALA A 35 -26.24 8.65 22.87
N ALA A 36 -26.82 9.63 23.57
CA ALA A 36 -26.27 10.10 24.85
C ALA A 36 -26.28 9.01 25.92
N ARG A 37 -27.31 8.16 25.94
CA ARG A 37 -27.38 6.98 26.81
C ARG A 37 -26.22 6.03 26.56
N ASN A 38 -25.89 5.73 25.30
CA ASN A 38 -24.73 4.91 24.96
C ASN A 38 -23.40 5.55 25.40
N LEU A 39 -23.26 6.87 25.23
CA LEU A 39 -22.08 7.60 25.70
C LEU A 39 -21.97 7.57 27.24
N ALA A 40 -23.08 7.75 27.95
CA ALA A 40 -23.13 7.66 29.41
C ALA A 40 -22.79 6.26 29.92
N VAL A 41 -23.31 5.21 29.28
CA VAL A 41 -22.97 3.82 29.61
C VAL A 41 -21.47 3.56 29.44
N ALA A 42 -20.87 4.09 28.38
CA ALA A 42 -19.43 3.96 28.17
C ALA A 42 -18.60 4.75 29.20
N GLU A 43 -19.06 5.95 29.59
CA GLU A 43 -18.43 6.73 30.67
C GLU A 43 -18.54 6.05 32.05
N ASP A 44 -19.70 5.46 32.36
CA ASP A 44 -19.95 4.73 33.61
C ASP A 44 -19.09 3.45 33.70
N ALA A 45 -18.86 2.79 32.57
CA ALA A 45 -17.91 1.68 32.45
C ALA A 45 -16.43 2.10 32.56
N GLY A 46 -16.13 3.40 32.72
CA GLY A 46 -14.77 3.91 32.85
C GLY A 46 -13.97 3.94 31.54
N VAL A 47 -14.64 3.84 30.38
CA VAL A 47 -13.98 3.86 29.08
C VAL A 47 -13.62 5.29 28.68
N GLU A 48 -12.32 5.54 28.47
CA GLU A 48 -11.84 6.86 28.03
C GLU A 48 -11.97 7.08 26.53
N VAL A 49 -11.81 6.02 25.73
CA VAL A 49 -11.84 6.07 24.26
C VAL A 49 -12.79 5.00 23.73
N LEU A 50 -13.89 5.45 23.12
CA LEU A 50 -14.82 4.62 22.37
C LEU A 50 -14.36 4.55 20.91
N ILE A 51 -14.02 3.34 20.45
CA ILE A 51 -13.54 3.09 19.08
C ILE A 51 -14.66 2.50 18.25
N GLU A 52 -15.07 3.22 17.21
CA GLU A 52 -16.16 2.83 16.33
C GLU A 52 -15.61 2.31 14.97
N PRO A 53 -15.80 1.02 14.63
CA PRO A 53 -15.41 0.46 13.34
C PRO A 53 -16.46 0.69 12.23
N CYS A 54 -17.56 1.39 12.55
CA CYS A 54 -18.65 1.69 11.63
C CYS A 54 -18.79 3.20 11.44
N ASN A 55 -18.72 3.65 10.19
CA ASN A 55 -18.93 5.05 9.83
C ASN A 55 -20.25 5.63 10.39
N GLY A 56 -21.35 4.85 10.33
CA GLY A 56 -22.66 5.29 10.82
C GLY A 56 -22.68 5.52 12.33
N CYS A 57 -22.18 4.54 13.10
CA CYS A 57 -22.08 4.63 14.57
C CYS A 57 -21.15 5.75 15.01
N TYR A 58 -20.01 5.89 14.35
CA TYR A 58 -19.09 6.98 14.58
C TYR A 58 -19.74 8.34 14.36
N SER A 59 -20.41 8.54 13.21
CA SER A 59 -21.00 9.85 12.85
C SER A 59 -22.15 10.26 13.77
N THR A 60 -23.17 9.40 13.90
CA THR A 60 -23.71 8.96 15.19
C THR A 60 -23.29 9.73 16.45
N LEU A 61 -22.51 9.01 17.23
CA LEU A 61 -22.11 9.32 18.58
C LEU A 61 -21.24 10.57 18.63
N LYS A 62 -20.37 10.79 17.64
CA LYS A 62 -19.53 11.98 17.55
C LYS A 62 -20.38 13.25 17.35
N THR A 63 -21.38 13.21 16.48
CA THR A 63 -22.28 14.36 16.28
C THR A 63 -23.07 14.67 17.54
N VAL A 64 -23.62 13.65 18.21
CA VAL A 64 -24.36 13.85 19.46
C VAL A 64 -23.45 14.40 20.56
N LYS A 65 -22.24 13.85 20.72
CA LYS A 65 -21.24 14.39 21.64
C LYS A 65 -20.97 15.87 21.39
N THR A 66 -20.68 16.25 20.13
CA THR A 66 -20.41 17.64 19.77
C THR A 66 -21.61 18.55 20.06
N SER A 67 -22.82 18.14 19.70
CA SER A 67 -24.04 18.91 19.98
C SER A 67 -24.27 19.13 21.48
N LEU A 68 -24.08 18.11 22.32
CA LEU A 68 -24.30 18.20 23.76
C LEU A 68 -23.21 18.99 24.49
N ILE A 69 -21.99 19.02 23.97
CA ILE A 69 -20.91 19.87 24.50
C ILE A 69 -21.19 21.35 24.17
N LEU A 70 -21.73 21.64 22.98
CA LEU A 70 -22.00 23.01 22.55
C LEU A 70 -23.34 23.56 23.06
N ASN A 71 -24.27 22.70 23.49
CA ASN A 71 -25.60 23.09 23.97
C ASN A 71 -25.88 22.50 25.35
N LEU A 72 -25.52 23.25 26.39
CA LEU A 72 -25.71 22.86 27.80
C LEU A 72 -27.18 22.64 28.16
N SER A 73 -28.11 23.46 27.64
CA SER A 73 -29.55 23.29 27.89
C SER A 73 -30.08 21.95 27.38
N LEU A 74 -29.64 21.54 26.18
CA LEU A 74 -29.96 20.23 25.63
C LEU A 74 -29.33 19.11 26.46
N LYS A 75 -28.07 19.27 26.88
CA LYS A 75 -27.40 18.32 27.78
C LYS A 75 -28.18 18.13 29.09
N ASP A 76 -28.65 19.21 29.71
CA ASP A 76 -29.44 19.16 30.94
C ASP A 76 -30.83 18.53 30.74
N GLU A 77 -31.48 18.76 29.61
CA GLU A 77 -32.73 18.05 29.24
C GLU A 77 -32.48 16.54 29.12
N ILE A 78 -31.40 16.14 28.45
CA ILE A 78 -31.05 14.73 28.27
C ILE A 78 -30.66 14.08 29.59
N ASN A 79 -29.81 14.71 30.41
CA ASN A 79 -29.37 14.15 31.69
C ASN A 79 -30.53 13.98 32.67
N ARG A 80 -31.50 14.89 32.71
CA ARG A 80 -32.74 14.69 33.52
C ARG A 80 -33.51 13.43 33.15
N LYS A 81 -33.47 13.00 31.88
CA LYS A 81 -34.08 11.74 31.43
C LYS A 81 -33.18 10.53 31.70
N LEU A 82 -31.86 10.69 31.64
CA LEU A 82 -30.92 9.61 31.95
C LEU A 82 -30.88 9.28 33.44
N GLU A 83 -31.07 10.30 34.30
CA GLU A 83 -31.09 10.16 35.75
C GLU A 83 -32.18 9.19 36.23
N THR A 84 -33.33 9.12 35.54
CA THR A 84 -34.39 8.14 35.87
C THR A 84 -33.97 6.69 35.66
N TYR A 85 -32.83 6.46 35.00
CA TYR A 85 -32.20 5.16 34.76
C TYR A 85 -30.84 5.04 35.46
N GLY A 86 -30.49 5.97 36.35
CA GLY A 86 -29.22 5.97 37.06
C GLY A 86 -28.00 6.27 36.19
N LEU A 87 -28.19 6.95 35.06
CA LEU A 87 -27.12 7.31 34.13
C LEU A 87 -26.95 8.84 34.06
N GLU A 88 -25.73 9.28 33.80
CA GLU A 88 -25.41 10.68 33.54
C GLU A 88 -24.36 10.78 32.44
N TYR A 89 -24.60 11.62 31.43
CA TYR A 89 -23.59 11.94 30.42
C TYR A 89 -22.80 13.18 30.82
N GLN A 90 -21.51 13.01 31.07
CA GLN A 90 -20.61 14.07 31.53
C GLN A 90 -19.84 14.71 30.37
N GLY A 91 -19.60 14.00 29.27
CA GLY A 91 -18.94 14.51 28.07
C GLY A 91 -17.43 14.31 28.03
N ARG A 92 -16.92 13.44 28.89
CA ARG A 92 -15.49 13.11 29.04
C ARG A 92 -15.01 12.09 28.00
N ILE A 93 -15.88 11.19 27.54
CA ILE A 93 -15.48 10.09 26.64
C ILE A 93 -15.02 10.59 25.27
N THR A 94 -13.90 10.09 24.77
CA THR A 94 -13.42 10.37 23.42
C THR A 94 -14.01 9.37 22.43
N VAL A 95 -14.76 9.84 21.43
CA VAL A 95 -15.26 9.00 20.33
C VAL A 95 -14.28 9.10 19.16
N MET A 96 -13.70 7.96 18.76
CA MET A 96 -12.77 7.85 17.62
C MET A 96 -13.25 6.83 16.62
N HIS A 97 -13.02 7.09 15.33
CA HIS A 97 -13.18 6.06 14.31
C HIS A 97 -12.00 5.08 14.38
N LEU A 98 -12.19 3.81 14.00
CA LEU A 98 -11.07 2.85 13.98
C LEU A 98 -9.92 3.34 13.07
N ALA A 99 -10.24 3.91 11.90
CA ALA A 99 -9.23 4.52 11.03
C ALA A 99 -8.48 5.67 11.72
N GLU A 100 -9.21 6.52 12.45
CA GLU A 100 -8.65 7.68 13.17
C GLU A 100 -7.72 7.21 14.27
N TYR A 101 -8.13 6.17 15.00
CA TYR A 101 -7.35 5.60 16.07
C TYR A 101 -6.07 4.94 15.54
N LEU A 102 -6.15 4.17 14.46
CA LEU A 102 -4.98 3.54 13.84
C LEU A 102 -4.00 4.58 13.27
N HIS A 103 -4.51 5.65 12.65
CA HIS A 103 -3.69 6.69 12.06
C HIS A 103 -3.09 7.64 13.10
N ASP A 104 -3.92 8.21 13.98
CA ASP A 104 -3.53 9.33 14.86
C ASP A 104 -3.03 8.87 16.24
N LYS A 105 -3.50 7.72 16.77
CA LYS A 105 -3.09 7.22 18.10
C LYS A 105 -2.02 6.15 18.02
N ILE A 106 -2.17 5.18 17.12
CA ILE A 106 -1.17 4.12 16.92
C ILE A 106 -0.04 4.62 16.02
N GLY A 107 -0.38 5.31 14.94
CA GLY A 107 0.60 5.85 14.01
C GLY A 107 1.01 4.82 12.95
N LEU A 108 1.30 5.33 11.76
CA LEU A 108 1.67 4.50 10.60
C LEU A 108 2.98 3.72 10.83
N ALA A 109 3.93 4.29 11.59
CA ALA A 109 5.19 3.63 11.91
C ALA A 109 4.96 2.35 12.73
N LYS A 110 4.15 2.43 13.79
CA LYS A 110 3.82 1.28 14.63
C LYS A 110 3.04 0.22 13.86
N LEU A 111 2.14 0.66 12.96
CA LEU A 111 1.41 -0.26 12.08
C LEU A 111 2.37 -1.04 11.16
N LYS A 112 3.39 -0.37 10.61
CA LYS A 112 4.41 -0.98 9.73
C LYS A 112 5.29 -2.01 10.44
N GLU A 113 5.63 -1.78 11.71
CA GLU A 113 6.47 -2.70 12.49
C GLU A 113 5.90 -4.12 12.60
N GLY A 114 4.56 -4.27 12.55
CA GLY A 114 3.90 -5.57 12.64
C GLY A 114 3.76 -6.32 11.30
N ILE A 115 4.17 -5.72 10.19
CA ILE A 115 3.99 -6.30 8.85
C ILE A 115 4.99 -7.45 8.66
N ILE A 116 4.44 -8.63 8.34
CA ILE A 116 5.19 -9.84 8.01
C ILE A 116 5.10 -10.10 6.50
N GLU A 117 3.92 -9.93 5.93
CA GLU A 117 3.66 -10.12 4.51
C GLU A 117 3.13 -8.80 3.92
N PRO A 118 3.99 -7.89 3.43
CA PRO A 118 3.52 -6.63 2.90
C PRO A 118 2.61 -6.83 1.67
N LEU A 119 1.74 -5.85 1.41
CA LEU A 119 0.91 -5.78 0.21
C LEU A 119 1.65 -5.08 -0.94
N SER A 120 2.97 -5.22 -0.99
CA SER A 120 3.82 -4.56 -1.99
C SER A 120 3.42 -4.94 -3.41
N GLY A 121 3.30 -3.93 -4.27
CA GLY A 121 2.87 -4.11 -5.67
C GLY A 121 1.35 -4.25 -5.86
N MET A 122 0.56 -4.31 -4.78
CA MET A 122 -0.90 -4.38 -4.87
C MET A 122 -1.53 -3.00 -5.08
N GLN A 123 -2.58 -2.94 -5.89
CA GLN A 123 -3.37 -1.75 -6.20
C GLN A 123 -4.73 -1.82 -5.52
N ILE A 124 -4.95 -0.97 -4.52
CA ILE A 124 -6.15 -1.01 -3.68
C ILE A 124 -6.96 0.27 -3.89
N ALA A 125 -8.22 0.13 -4.30
CA ALA A 125 -9.15 1.24 -4.30
C ALA A 125 -9.66 1.48 -2.87
N VAL A 126 -9.68 2.74 -2.43
CA VAL A 126 -10.16 3.11 -1.09
C VAL A 126 -11.57 3.70 -1.17
N HIS A 127 -12.50 3.14 -0.41
CA HIS A 127 -13.79 3.77 -0.16
C HIS A 127 -13.91 4.26 1.29
N TYR A 128 -13.77 5.57 1.46
CA TYR A 128 -13.98 6.26 2.75
C TYR A 128 -15.41 6.08 3.29
N GLY A 129 -16.40 6.18 2.41
CA GLY A 129 -17.79 6.29 2.84
C GLY A 129 -18.09 7.65 3.48
N CYS A 130 -19.36 8.04 3.44
CA CYS A 130 -19.78 9.42 3.76
C CYS A 130 -19.59 9.77 5.24
N HIS A 131 -19.95 8.88 6.15
CA HIS A 131 -20.04 9.16 7.57
C HIS A 131 -18.69 9.05 8.33
N MET A 132 -17.60 8.62 7.68
CA MET A 132 -16.26 8.69 8.28
C MET A 132 -15.72 10.14 8.34
N ILE A 133 -16.15 10.98 7.39
CA ILE A 133 -15.57 12.31 7.15
C ILE A 133 -16.59 13.44 7.21
N ARG A 134 -17.89 13.13 7.15
CA ARG A 134 -18.98 14.13 7.11
C ARG A 134 -20.05 13.82 8.17
N PRO A 135 -20.67 14.86 8.76
CA PRO A 135 -20.47 16.28 8.49
C PRO A 135 -19.22 16.85 9.17
N SER A 136 -18.46 17.70 8.46
CA SER A 136 -17.14 18.17 8.92
C SER A 136 -17.18 18.97 10.23
N TYR A 137 -18.27 19.69 10.52
CA TYR A 137 -18.41 20.46 11.77
C TYR A 137 -18.38 19.59 13.03
N ALA A 138 -18.78 18.32 12.93
CA ALA A 138 -18.83 17.40 14.06
C ALA A 138 -17.71 16.36 14.03
N ILE A 139 -17.43 15.83 12.83
CA ILE A 139 -16.56 14.66 12.68
C ILE A 139 -15.09 15.03 12.80
N GLN A 140 -14.66 16.10 12.11
CA GLN A 140 -13.28 16.60 12.15
C GLN A 140 -12.21 15.51 11.96
N PHE A 141 -12.49 14.51 11.11
CA PHE A 141 -11.59 13.39 10.85
C PHE A 141 -10.42 13.79 9.93
N ASP A 142 -10.73 14.41 8.79
CA ASP A 142 -9.80 14.80 7.74
C ASP A 142 -10.48 15.87 6.85
N ASP A 143 -9.83 16.32 5.77
CA ASP A 143 -10.49 17.15 4.76
C ASP A 143 -11.71 16.39 4.17
N PRO A 144 -12.93 16.96 4.22
CA PRO A 144 -14.15 16.27 3.82
C PRO A 144 -14.28 16.09 2.30
N LEU A 145 -13.42 16.73 1.50
CA LEU A 145 -13.40 16.68 0.04
C LEU A 145 -12.14 15.97 -0.49
N LEU A 146 -11.00 16.12 0.19
CA LEU A 146 -9.70 15.56 -0.20
C LEU A 146 -9.01 14.83 0.97
N PRO A 147 -9.61 13.79 1.56
CA PRO A 147 -9.02 13.08 2.69
C PRO A 147 -7.80 12.26 2.27
N GLN A 148 -6.88 12.03 3.21
CA GLN A 148 -5.63 11.31 3.02
C GLN A 148 -5.38 10.21 4.06
N LYS A 149 -6.00 10.28 5.25
CA LYS A 149 -5.70 9.36 6.37
C LYS A 149 -5.92 7.89 6.01
N PHE A 150 -7.01 7.57 5.31
CA PHE A 150 -7.31 6.17 5.00
C PHE A 150 -6.43 5.64 3.85
N ASP A 151 -6.09 6.50 2.88
CA ASP A 151 -5.08 6.20 1.88
C ASP A 151 -3.72 5.89 2.52
N ALA A 152 -3.30 6.73 3.47
CA ALA A 152 -2.03 6.56 4.17
C ALA A 152 -1.97 5.27 4.97
N LEU A 153 -3.10 4.82 5.54
CA LEU A 153 -3.23 3.53 6.19
C LEU A 153 -3.03 2.35 5.22
N VAL A 154 -3.64 2.41 4.04
CA VAL A 154 -3.42 1.39 2.98
C VAL A 154 -1.99 1.39 2.49
N THR A 155 -1.41 2.58 2.24
CA THR A 155 0.01 2.72 1.87
C THR A 155 0.95 2.23 2.95
N ALA A 156 0.58 2.35 4.23
CA ALA A 156 1.37 1.80 5.31
C ALA A 156 1.45 0.27 5.26
N LEU A 157 0.48 -0.43 4.67
CA LEU A 157 0.52 -1.89 4.46
C LEU A 157 1.38 -2.31 3.26
N GLY A 158 1.98 -1.37 2.52
CA GLY A 158 2.80 -1.61 1.33
C GLY A 158 2.04 -1.54 0.01
N ALA A 159 0.71 -1.45 0.03
CA ALA A 159 -0.11 -1.31 -1.16
C ALA A 159 -0.11 0.12 -1.72
N ARG A 160 -0.37 0.25 -3.02
CA ARG A 160 -0.68 1.55 -3.63
C ARG A 160 -2.17 1.83 -3.50
N SER A 161 -2.52 2.96 -2.89
CA SER A 161 -3.89 3.45 -2.94
C SER A 161 -4.17 4.12 -4.29
N ILE A 162 -5.23 3.68 -4.98
CA ILE A 162 -5.58 4.17 -6.31
C ILE A 162 -6.53 5.37 -6.20
N GLU A 163 -6.27 6.37 -7.04
CA GLU A 163 -7.14 7.53 -7.21
C GLU A 163 -8.14 7.29 -8.34
N TYR A 164 -9.41 7.65 -8.11
CA TYR A 164 -10.48 7.43 -9.08
C TYR A 164 -11.61 8.46 -8.91
N PRO A 165 -12.27 8.90 -9.99
CA PRO A 165 -13.22 10.01 -9.95
C PRO A 165 -14.32 9.88 -8.87
N ARG A 166 -14.88 8.68 -8.67
CA ARG A 166 -15.96 8.41 -7.73
C ARG A 166 -15.50 7.97 -6.34
N LYS A 167 -14.23 8.20 -5.98
CA LYS A 167 -13.68 7.85 -4.66
C LYS A 167 -14.53 8.36 -3.51
N MET A 168 -14.92 9.64 -3.60
CA MET A 168 -15.73 10.32 -2.59
C MET A 168 -17.26 10.18 -2.77
N GLN A 169 -17.73 9.42 -3.77
CA GLN A 169 -19.16 9.17 -3.98
C GLN A 169 -19.72 8.21 -2.93
N CYS A 170 -21.00 8.36 -2.56
CA CYS A 170 -21.73 7.43 -1.69
C CYS A 170 -21.83 6.03 -2.32
N CYS A 171 -21.90 4.97 -1.48
CA CYS A 171 -22.13 3.59 -1.94
C CYS A 171 -23.61 3.27 -2.21
N GLY A 172 -24.54 4.17 -1.86
CA GLY A 172 -25.98 3.98 -2.05
C GLY A 172 -26.65 3.04 -1.03
N GLY A 173 -25.95 2.64 0.03
CA GLY A 173 -26.46 1.68 1.02
C GLY A 173 -27.82 2.04 1.61
N GLU A 174 -28.08 3.33 1.85
CA GLU A 174 -29.32 3.81 2.45
C GLU A 174 -30.57 3.54 1.59
N TYR A 175 -30.41 3.47 0.26
CA TYR A 175 -31.53 3.12 -0.62
C TYR A 175 -32.07 1.71 -0.32
N SER A 176 -31.20 0.79 0.11
CA SER A 176 -31.64 -0.55 0.53
C SER A 176 -32.55 -0.51 1.76
N ASN A 177 -32.32 0.44 2.69
CA ASN A 177 -33.10 0.55 3.92
C ASN A 177 -34.52 1.08 3.68
N VAL A 178 -34.75 1.80 2.59
CA VAL A 178 -36.07 2.34 2.20
C VAL A 178 -36.77 1.51 1.11
N GLY A 179 -36.23 0.34 0.77
CA GLY A 179 -36.80 -0.56 -0.23
C GLY A 179 -36.44 -0.26 -1.69
N SER A 180 -35.67 0.80 -1.94
CA SER A 180 -35.15 1.21 -3.26
C SER A 180 -33.93 0.36 -3.69
N MET A 181 -34.16 -0.93 -3.88
CA MET A 181 -33.06 -1.89 -4.14
C MET A 181 -32.36 -1.67 -5.48
N GLU A 182 -33.08 -1.15 -6.48
CA GLU A 182 -32.56 -0.87 -7.82
C GLU A 182 -31.63 0.35 -7.80
N GLU A 183 -32.02 1.43 -7.13
CA GLU A 183 -31.20 2.63 -6.96
C GLU A 183 -29.94 2.32 -6.14
N ALA A 184 -30.07 1.50 -5.09
CA ALA A 184 -28.94 1.01 -4.33
C ALA A 184 -27.94 0.24 -5.21
N LEU A 185 -28.45 -0.61 -6.12
CA LEU A 185 -27.65 -1.38 -7.06
C LEU A 185 -26.94 -0.46 -8.06
N ILE A 186 -27.65 0.50 -8.66
CA ILE A 186 -27.11 1.44 -9.64
C ILE A 186 -25.90 2.19 -9.07
N MET A 187 -26.02 2.74 -7.86
CA MET A 187 -24.92 3.49 -7.24
C MET A 187 -23.68 2.61 -6.96
N ALA A 188 -23.89 1.39 -6.44
CA ALA A 188 -22.78 0.47 -6.20
C ALA A 188 -22.12 0.06 -7.52
N ARG A 189 -22.94 -0.26 -8.53
CA ARG A 189 -22.50 -0.69 -9.87
C ARG A 189 -21.67 0.36 -10.59
N GLU A 190 -22.09 1.63 -10.58
CA GLU A 190 -21.32 2.72 -11.21
C GLU A 190 -19.89 2.80 -10.68
N LYS A 191 -19.73 2.70 -9.36
CA LYS A 191 -18.41 2.73 -8.73
C LYS A 191 -17.59 1.48 -9.06
N LEU A 192 -18.21 0.31 -8.97
CA LEU A 192 -17.55 -0.97 -9.24
C LEU A 192 -17.07 -1.06 -10.70
N LEU A 193 -17.88 -0.60 -11.66
CA LEU A 193 -17.48 -0.52 -13.07
C LEU A 193 -16.28 0.40 -13.28
N GLU A 194 -16.28 1.57 -12.64
CA GLU A 194 -15.18 2.52 -12.74
C GLU A 194 -13.88 1.91 -12.21
N ILE A 195 -13.89 1.37 -11.00
CA ILE A 195 -12.67 0.79 -10.43
C ILE A 195 -12.24 -0.48 -11.15
N LYS A 196 -13.18 -1.28 -11.70
CA LYS A 196 -12.87 -2.44 -12.53
C LYS A 196 -12.04 -2.07 -13.77
N SER A 197 -12.26 -0.87 -14.33
CA SER A 197 -11.51 -0.37 -15.48
C SER A 197 -10.06 0.04 -15.17
N LEU A 198 -9.68 0.13 -13.89
CA LEU A 198 -8.38 0.62 -13.42
C LEU A 198 -7.40 -0.50 -13.03
N ASP A 199 -7.72 -1.77 -13.32
CA ASP A 199 -6.93 -2.95 -12.94
C ASP A 199 -6.53 -2.96 -11.45
N ILE A 200 -7.52 -2.80 -10.58
CA ILE A 200 -7.32 -2.89 -9.13
C ILE A 200 -7.34 -4.35 -8.66
N ASP A 201 -6.71 -4.61 -7.52
CA ASP A 201 -6.71 -5.93 -6.88
C ASP A 201 -7.82 -6.09 -5.85
N ALA A 202 -8.23 -5.00 -5.21
CA ALA A 202 -9.36 -4.99 -4.26
C ALA A 202 -9.92 -3.59 -4.00
N LEU A 203 -11.15 -3.54 -3.49
CA LEU A 203 -11.74 -2.36 -2.87
C LEU A 203 -11.74 -2.52 -1.35
N VAL A 204 -11.20 -1.54 -0.63
CA VAL A 204 -11.20 -1.55 0.84
C VAL A 204 -12.20 -0.54 1.42
N VAL A 205 -12.88 -0.97 2.48
CA VAL A 205 -13.84 -0.16 3.25
C VAL A 205 -13.51 -0.22 4.74
N MET A 206 -13.96 0.78 5.51
CA MET A 206 -13.93 0.75 6.98
C MET A 206 -15.33 0.96 7.56
N CYS A 207 -16.34 0.34 6.93
CA CYS A 207 -17.71 0.38 7.42
C CYS A 207 -18.44 -0.92 7.06
N PRO A 208 -19.03 -1.64 8.03
CA PRO A 208 -19.80 -2.86 7.77
C PRO A 208 -20.96 -2.64 6.80
N ALA A 209 -21.65 -1.49 6.88
CA ALA A 209 -22.75 -1.18 5.94
C ALA A 209 -22.24 -0.98 4.51
N CYS A 210 -21.06 -0.36 4.33
CA CYS A 210 -20.46 -0.22 3.00
C CYS A 210 -19.93 -1.56 2.48
N PHE A 211 -19.35 -2.39 3.36
CA PHE A 211 -18.92 -3.75 3.02
C PHE A 211 -20.10 -4.56 2.49
N MET A 212 -21.18 -4.68 3.28
CA MET A 212 -22.39 -5.39 2.88
C MET A 212 -22.99 -4.84 1.60
N GLN A 213 -22.95 -3.51 1.41
CA GLN A 213 -23.45 -2.90 0.19
C GLN A 213 -22.64 -3.32 -1.05
N PHE A 214 -21.31 -3.32 -1.03
CA PHE A 214 -20.55 -3.74 -2.21
C PHE A 214 -20.58 -5.26 -2.40
N ASP A 215 -20.37 -6.04 -1.32
CA ASP A 215 -20.31 -7.50 -1.37
C ASP A 215 -21.66 -8.11 -1.81
N ASN A 216 -22.77 -7.73 -1.17
CA ASN A 216 -24.09 -8.26 -1.53
C ASN A 216 -24.55 -7.83 -2.92
N LYS A 217 -24.26 -6.59 -3.33
CA LYS A 217 -24.71 -6.10 -4.64
C LYS A 217 -23.92 -6.73 -5.77
N GLN A 218 -22.62 -6.96 -5.61
CA GLN A 218 -21.84 -7.77 -6.55
C GLN A 218 -22.42 -9.18 -6.70
N TYR A 219 -22.79 -9.82 -5.59
CA TYR A 219 -23.42 -11.14 -5.63
C TYR A 219 -24.76 -11.12 -6.39
N MET A 220 -25.55 -10.05 -6.25
CA MET A 220 -26.78 -9.85 -7.02
C MET A 220 -26.48 -9.64 -8.52
N MET A 221 -25.48 -8.82 -8.86
CA MET A 221 -25.06 -8.58 -10.26
C MET A 221 -24.59 -9.88 -10.93
N GLN A 222 -23.79 -10.70 -10.22
CA GLN A 222 -23.32 -11.99 -10.74
C GLN A 222 -24.49 -12.91 -11.11
N ARG A 223 -25.55 -12.94 -10.30
CA ARG A 223 -26.78 -13.71 -10.60
C ARG A 223 -27.58 -13.16 -11.78
N GLN A 224 -27.35 -11.91 -12.16
CA GLN A 224 -27.94 -11.26 -13.34
C GLN A 224 -27.03 -11.38 -14.58
N GLY A 225 -25.91 -12.11 -14.49
CA GLY A 225 -24.96 -12.30 -15.58
C GLY A 225 -23.89 -11.22 -15.69
N GLU A 226 -23.80 -10.31 -14.73
CA GLU A 226 -22.76 -9.28 -14.66
C GLU A 226 -21.74 -9.63 -13.57
N ASP A 227 -20.61 -10.18 -13.97
CA ASP A 227 -19.55 -10.54 -13.04
C ASP A 227 -18.57 -9.39 -12.86
N MET A 228 -18.62 -8.71 -11.71
CA MET A 228 -17.62 -7.71 -11.33
C MET A 228 -16.35 -8.37 -10.79
N ALA A 229 -16.52 -9.42 -9.96
CA ALA A 229 -15.47 -10.17 -9.28
C ALA A 229 -14.40 -9.30 -8.59
N ILE A 230 -14.80 -8.19 -7.95
CA ILE A 230 -13.86 -7.33 -7.20
C ILE A 230 -13.87 -7.75 -5.73
N PRO A 231 -12.74 -8.25 -5.19
CA PRO A 231 -12.62 -8.55 -3.77
C PRO A 231 -12.87 -7.29 -2.93
N ILE A 232 -13.75 -7.38 -1.94
CA ILE A 232 -14.03 -6.31 -1.00
C ILE A 232 -13.42 -6.68 0.33
N PHE A 233 -12.59 -5.83 0.91
CA PHE A 233 -12.05 -6.05 2.26
C PHE A 233 -12.53 -4.99 3.23
N PHE A 234 -12.92 -5.43 4.43
CA PHE A 234 -12.95 -4.57 5.59
C PHE A 234 -11.51 -4.35 6.06
N TYR A 235 -11.04 -3.11 6.17
CA TYR A 235 -9.61 -2.81 6.34
C TYR A 235 -8.87 -3.60 7.44
N PRO A 236 -9.45 -3.89 8.63
CA PRO A 236 -8.80 -4.77 9.61
C PRO A 236 -8.43 -6.16 9.05
N GLU A 237 -9.18 -6.69 8.08
CA GLU A 237 -8.83 -7.91 7.37
C GLU A 237 -7.50 -7.74 6.62
N LEU A 238 -7.32 -6.64 5.86
CA LEU A 238 -6.04 -6.35 5.19
C LEU A 238 -4.88 -6.19 6.18
N VAL A 239 -5.11 -5.58 7.34
CA VAL A 239 -4.09 -5.48 8.40
C VAL A 239 -3.72 -6.88 8.89
N CYS A 240 -4.70 -7.74 9.16
CA CYS A 240 -4.48 -9.11 9.60
C CYS A 240 -3.69 -9.92 8.55
N LEU A 241 -4.05 -9.81 7.27
CA LEU A 241 -3.34 -10.46 6.17
C LEU A 241 -1.90 -9.95 6.04
N ALA A 242 -1.68 -8.64 6.21
CA ALA A 242 -0.34 -8.07 6.22
C ALA A 242 0.51 -8.54 7.42
N TYR A 243 -0.15 -8.90 8.52
CA TYR A 243 0.46 -9.43 9.74
C TYR A 243 0.63 -10.95 9.70
N GLY A 244 0.34 -11.60 8.56
CA GLY A 244 0.49 -13.05 8.39
C GLY A 244 -0.56 -13.88 9.15
N ILE A 245 -1.72 -13.30 9.49
CA ILE A 245 -2.84 -14.03 10.09
C ILE A 245 -3.61 -14.77 9.00
N MET A 246 -3.97 -16.02 9.27
CA MET A 246 -4.61 -16.87 8.27
C MET A 246 -6.03 -16.41 7.93
N PRO A 247 -6.47 -16.52 6.66
CA PRO A 247 -7.83 -16.15 6.21
C PRO A 247 -8.96 -16.76 7.06
N ASP A 248 -8.81 -18.01 7.50
CA ASP A 248 -9.80 -18.74 8.29
C ASP A 248 -9.98 -18.13 9.69
N GLU A 249 -8.95 -17.50 10.26
CA GLU A 249 -9.01 -16.90 11.59
C GLU A 249 -9.77 -15.56 11.61
N ILE A 250 -9.94 -14.92 10.45
CA ILE A 250 -10.59 -13.61 10.31
C ILE A 250 -11.94 -13.68 9.59
N GLY A 251 -12.44 -14.88 9.29
CA GLY A 251 -13.80 -15.08 8.78
C GLY A 251 -14.00 -14.71 7.31
N LEU A 252 -12.94 -14.73 6.49
CA LEU A 252 -13.07 -14.43 5.06
C LEU A 252 -14.00 -15.38 4.30
N ALA A 253 -14.25 -16.59 4.84
CA ALA A 253 -15.23 -17.53 4.29
C ALA A 253 -16.68 -16.99 4.30
N PHE A 254 -16.97 -15.91 5.04
CA PHE A 254 -18.29 -15.27 5.05
C PHE A 254 -18.48 -14.21 3.95
N HIS A 255 -17.44 -13.90 3.18
CA HIS A 255 -17.56 -13.03 2.01
C HIS A 255 -18.42 -13.70 0.94
N ARG A 256 -19.26 -12.93 0.25
CA ARG A 256 -20.05 -13.46 -0.87
C ARG A 256 -19.27 -13.47 -2.18
N ILE A 257 -18.30 -12.57 -2.29
CA ILE A 257 -17.39 -12.50 -3.44
C ILE A 257 -16.10 -13.25 -3.13
N ASP A 258 -15.66 -14.04 -4.10
CA ASP A 258 -14.44 -14.82 -3.98
C ASP A 258 -13.22 -13.90 -3.83
N THR A 259 -12.41 -14.17 -2.81
CA THR A 259 -11.17 -13.43 -2.53
C THR A 259 -9.93 -14.16 -3.04
N GLN A 260 -10.06 -15.40 -3.55
CA GLN A 260 -8.94 -16.17 -4.10
C GLN A 260 -8.12 -15.42 -5.16
N PRO A 261 -8.73 -14.68 -6.12
CA PRO A 261 -7.97 -13.91 -7.10
C PRO A 261 -7.03 -12.87 -6.49
N PHE A 262 -7.40 -12.29 -5.34
CA PHE A 262 -6.54 -11.34 -4.62
C PHE A 262 -5.24 -12.01 -4.13
N TYR A 263 -5.35 -13.24 -3.60
CA TYR A 263 -4.19 -13.99 -3.11
C TYR A 263 -3.27 -14.42 -4.24
N GLU A 264 -3.81 -14.86 -5.36
CA GLU A 264 -3.02 -15.25 -6.53
C GLU A 264 -2.20 -14.07 -7.06
N ARG A 265 -2.83 -12.90 -7.18
CA ARG A 265 -2.14 -11.66 -7.57
C ARG A 265 -1.09 -11.26 -6.54
N ARG A 266 -1.42 -11.27 -5.24
CA ARG A 266 -0.46 -10.96 -4.16
C ARG A 266 0.75 -11.88 -4.17
N HIS A 267 0.54 -13.19 -4.34
CA HIS A 267 1.61 -14.16 -4.43
C HIS A 267 2.50 -13.88 -5.65
N ALA A 268 1.90 -13.63 -6.82
CA ALA A 268 2.64 -13.26 -8.03
C ALA A 268 3.47 -11.98 -7.84
N GLN A 269 2.90 -10.94 -7.20
CA GLN A 269 3.62 -9.70 -6.91
C GLN A 269 4.78 -9.91 -5.92
N SER A 270 4.54 -10.67 -4.85
CA SER A 270 5.59 -11.03 -3.88
C SER A 270 6.75 -11.75 -4.56
N GLU A 271 6.48 -12.77 -5.39
CA GLU A 271 7.52 -13.50 -6.10
C GLU A 271 8.25 -12.63 -7.13
N ARG A 272 7.55 -11.72 -7.81
CA ARG A 272 8.17 -10.73 -8.70
C ARG A 272 9.14 -9.84 -7.93
N ILE A 273 8.72 -9.29 -6.79
CA ILE A 273 9.52 -8.37 -5.98
C ILE A 273 10.75 -9.07 -5.41
N LYS A 274 10.60 -10.27 -4.83
CA LYS A 274 11.74 -11.05 -4.31
C LYS A 274 12.83 -11.25 -5.37
N LYS A 275 12.45 -11.59 -6.60
CA LYS A 275 13.40 -11.76 -7.72
C LYS A 275 14.16 -10.48 -8.07
N ILE A 276 13.53 -9.32 -7.92
CA ILE A 276 14.18 -8.03 -8.17
C ILE A 276 15.16 -7.74 -7.03
N GLU A 277 14.74 -7.93 -5.79
CA GLU A 277 15.51 -7.66 -4.57
C GLU A 277 16.74 -8.58 -4.40
N GLU A 278 16.82 -9.69 -5.15
CA GLU A 278 18.04 -10.51 -5.23
C GLU A 278 19.26 -9.73 -5.78
N GLY A 279 19.05 -8.68 -6.56
CA GLY A 279 20.13 -7.89 -7.15
C GLY A 279 19.95 -6.37 -7.14
N PHE A 280 18.73 -5.88 -6.97
CA PHE A 280 18.40 -4.47 -7.13
C PHE A 280 17.64 -3.93 -5.94
N ASP A 281 17.93 -2.69 -5.54
CA ASP A 281 17.06 -1.93 -4.65
C ASP A 281 15.83 -1.47 -5.44
N LEU A 282 14.67 -2.09 -5.19
CA LEU A 282 13.45 -1.87 -5.97
C LEU A 282 13.05 -0.40 -5.98
N GLU A 283 13.11 0.29 -4.84
CA GLU A 283 12.73 1.69 -4.72
C GLU A 283 13.64 2.60 -5.56
N SER A 284 14.96 2.44 -5.45
CA SER A 284 15.93 3.22 -6.25
C SER A 284 15.80 2.90 -7.74
N LEU A 285 15.56 1.64 -8.10
CA LEU A 285 15.34 1.20 -9.47
C LEU A 285 14.08 1.84 -10.07
N GLU A 286 12.94 1.82 -9.37
CA GLU A 286 11.70 2.44 -9.82
C GLU A 286 11.87 3.94 -10.05
N ARG A 287 12.51 4.64 -9.11
CA ARG A 287 12.79 6.07 -9.25
C ARG A 287 13.75 6.36 -10.41
N CYS A 288 14.74 5.50 -10.64
CA CYS A 288 15.65 5.60 -11.78
C CYS A 288 14.89 5.44 -13.10
N TYR A 289 14.05 4.41 -13.21
CA TYR A 289 13.21 4.14 -14.38
C TYR A 289 12.22 5.27 -14.68
N GLN A 290 11.65 5.91 -13.66
CA GLN A 290 10.74 7.05 -13.84
C GLN A 290 11.49 8.34 -14.23
N CYS A 291 12.69 8.56 -13.69
CA CYS A 291 13.42 9.81 -13.88
C CYS A 291 13.98 9.97 -15.29
N ARG A 292 14.70 8.96 -15.81
CA ARG A 292 15.31 8.91 -17.16
C ARG A 292 16.16 10.11 -17.60
N ALA A 293 16.44 11.07 -16.72
CA ALA A 293 17.03 12.35 -17.10
C ALA A 293 18.43 12.26 -17.71
N CYS A 294 19.22 11.26 -17.31
CA CYS A 294 20.60 11.08 -17.79
C CYS A 294 20.73 10.32 -19.12
N LEU A 295 19.62 9.93 -19.75
CA LEU A 295 19.67 9.17 -21.02
C LEU A 295 20.35 9.99 -22.14
N ASP A 296 20.07 11.29 -22.21
CA ASP A 296 20.62 12.19 -23.24
C ASP A 296 22.11 12.49 -23.04
N ASP A 297 22.64 12.31 -21.82
CA ASP A 297 24.07 12.45 -21.51
C ASP A 297 24.84 11.13 -21.67
N CYS A 298 24.14 10.01 -21.88
CA CYS A 298 24.77 8.70 -21.95
C CYS A 298 25.43 8.48 -23.32
N PRO A 299 26.76 8.30 -23.40
CA PRO A 299 27.42 8.03 -24.68
C PRO A 299 26.92 6.73 -25.32
N GLY A 300 26.49 5.76 -24.50
CA GLY A 300 25.87 4.52 -24.96
C GLY A 300 24.57 4.79 -25.73
N CYS A 301 23.64 5.51 -25.11
CA CYS A 301 22.35 5.82 -25.71
C CYS A 301 22.49 6.68 -26.97
N LEU A 302 23.38 7.67 -26.95
CA LEU A 302 23.58 8.59 -28.08
C LEU A 302 24.17 7.91 -29.33
N ASN A 303 25.01 6.88 -29.16
CA ASN A 303 25.75 6.26 -30.25
C ASN A 303 25.23 4.87 -30.66
N PHE A 304 24.46 4.20 -29.81
CA PHE A 304 23.98 2.84 -30.05
C PHE A 304 22.45 2.77 -29.94
N PRO A 305 21.71 2.83 -31.07
CA PRO A 305 20.25 2.77 -31.06
C PRO A 305 19.67 1.53 -30.38
N ASP A 306 20.39 0.40 -30.40
CA ASP A 306 19.95 -0.84 -29.76
C ASP A 306 20.14 -0.84 -28.23
N PHE A 307 20.87 0.13 -27.67
CA PHE A 307 21.02 0.27 -26.23
C PHE A 307 19.89 1.14 -25.69
N GLN A 308 18.85 0.48 -25.16
CA GLN A 308 17.65 1.13 -24.59
C GLN A 308 17.55 0.83 -23.09
N PRO A 309 18.26 1.58 -22.22
CA PRO A 309 18.29 1.31 -20.78
C PRO A 309 16.94 1.32 -20.08
N ASP A 310 16.02 2.17 -20.52
CA ASP A 310 14.68 2.25 -19.95
C ASP A 310 13.86 0.98 -20.21
N GLN A 311 13.96 0.39 -21.40
CA GLN A 311 13.34 -0.91 -21.70
C GLN A 311 13.98 -2.06 -20.91
N ILE A 312 15.29 -2.00 -20.67
CA ILE A 312 16.00 -2.98 -19.84
C ILE A 312 15.53 -2.85 -18.37
N MET A 313 15.47 -1.63 -17.84
CA MET A 313 14.97 -1.37 -16.48
C MET A 313 13.50 -1.78 -16.32
N GLU A 314 12.67 -1.56 -17.34
CA GLU A 314 11.28 -2.05 -17.36
C GLU A 314 11.20 -3.57 -17.22
N LYS A 315 12.05 -4.32 -17.95
CA LYS A 315 12.10 -5.78 -17.83
C LYS A 315 12.57 -6.24 -16.46
N ILE A 316 13.49 -5.52 -15.82
CA ILE A 316 13.87 -5.78 -14.43
C ILE A 316 12.66 -5.56 -13.53
N LEU A 317 11.96 -4.43 -13.65
CA LEU A 317 10.75 -4.13 -12.88
C LEU A 317 9.61 -5.13 -13.13
N GLU A 318 9.53 -5.75 -14.31
CA GLU A 318 8.61 -6.87 -14.59
C GLU A 318 9.03 -8.19 -13.90
N GLY A 319 10.20 -8.26 -13.26
CA GLY A 319 10.77 -9.47 -12.68
C GLY A 319 11.38 -10.44 -13.71
N LYS A 320 11.69 -9.96 -14.92
CA LYS A 320 12.21 -10.74 -16.06
C LYS A 320 13.71 -10.59 -16.24
N VAL A 321 14.45 -10.56 -15.13
CA VAL A 321 15.92 -10.40 -15.13
C VAL A 321 16.61 -11.48 -15.96
N GLU A 322 16.14 -12.73 -15.88
CA GLU A 322 16.71 -13.87 -16.62
C GLU A 322 16.70 -13.68 -18.14
N GLU A 323 15.68 -13.01 -18.70
CA GLU A 323 15.59 -12.72 -20.13
C GLU A 323 16.68 -11.75 -20.59
N LEU A 324 17.25 -10.98 -19.67
CA LEU A 324 18.26 -9.96 -19.95
C LEU A 324 19.68 -10.51 -19.93
N LEU A 325 19.96 -11.52 -19.10
CA LEU A 325 21.34 -11.93 -18.78
C LEU A 325 22.14 -12.44 -19.98
N ASN A 326 21.47 -12.90 -21.04
CA ASN A 326 22.13 -13.38 -22.27
C ASN A 326 22.15 -12.32 -23.40
N ARG A 327 21.58 -11.11 -23.18
CA ARG A 327 21.56 -10.09 -24.23
C ARG A 327 22.90 -9.37 -24.34
N GLN A 328 23.28 -9.01 -25.57
CA GLN A 328 24.53 -8.32 -25.84
C GLN A 328 24.51 -6.84 -25.40
N ASP A 329 23.34 -6.21 -25.43
CA ASP A 329 23.16 -4.78 -25.16
C ASP A 329 23.37 -4.40 -23.69
N ILE A 330 23.21 -5.32 -22.73
CA ILE A 330 23.62 -5.05 -21.33
C ILE A 330 25.12 -4.74 -21.21
N TRP A 331 25.93 -5.21 -22.17
CA TRP A 331 27.37 -4.97 -22.24
C TRP A 331 27.75 -3.66 -22.93
N HIS A 332 26.79 -2.92 -23.49
CA HIS A 332 27.03 -1.60 -24.09
C HIS A 332 27.15 -0.48 -23.05
N CYS A 333 26.75 -0.72 -21.79
CA CYS A 333 27.07 0.20 -20.70
C CYS A 333 28.60 0.30 -20.53
N LEU A 334 29.14 1.51 -20.64
CA LEU A 334 30.59 1.76 -20.56
C LEU A 334 31.12 1.89 -19.14
N GLU A 335 30.25 1.88 -18.13
CA GLU A 335 30.62 2.09 -16.71
C GLU A 335 31.44 3.38 -16.51
N CYS A 336 31.10 4.44 -17.26
CA CYS A 336 31.79 5.73 -17.17
C CYS A 336 31.30 6.62 -16.02
N HIS A 337 30.30 6.15 -15.25
CA HIS A 337 29.67 6.83 -14.10
C HIS A 337 29.01 8.20 -14.39
N THR A 338 28.88 8.66 -15.64
CA THR A 338 28.19 9.92 -15.96
C THR A 338 26.78 9.96 -15.37
N CYS A 339 26.00 8.89 -15.56
CA CYS A 339 24.65 8.80 -15.00
C CYS A 339 24.62 8.78 -13.47
N TYR A 340 25.67 8.28 -12.81
CA TYR A 340 25.79 8.26 -11.35
C TYR A 340 26.06 9.66 -10.80
N GLU A 341 26.93 10.42 -11.47
CA GLU A 341 27.24 11.81 -11.10
C GLU A 341 26.05 12.77 -11.30
N LEU A 342 25.27 12.55 -12.35
CA LEU A 342 24.05 13.32 -12.61
C LEU A 342 22.88 12.93 -11.70
N CYS A 343 22.91 11.72 -11.12
CA CYS A 343 21.80 11.20 -10.32
C CYS A 343 21.79 11.81 -8.92
N PRO A 344 20.70 12.49 -8.50
CA PRO A 344 20.58 13.03 -7.14
C PRO A 344 20.57 11.94 -6.06
N GLN A 345 20.22 10.71 -6.42
CA GLN A 345 20.20 9.56 -5.52
C GLN A 345 21.51 8.77 -5.48
N ARG A 346 22.49 9.10 -6.35
CA ARG A 346 23.74 8.33 -6.48
C ARG A 346 23.47 6.82 -6.71
N TYR A 347 22.50 6.53 -7.58
CA TYR A 347 22.20 5.18 -8.05
C TYR A 347 22.59 5.08 -9.54
N GLY A 348 21.87 5.83 -10.39
CA GLY A 348 22.15 5.92 -11.82
C GLY A 348 21.97 4.59 -12.57
N MET A 349 22.10 4.64 -13.90
CA MET A 349 22.06 3.42 -14.72
C MET A 349 23.26 2.51 -14.44
N GLU A 350 24.40 3.08 -14.04
CA GLU A 350 25.63 2.34 -13.80
C GLU A 350 25.42 1.20 -12.82
N THR A 351 24.80 1.46 -11.67
CA THR A 351 24.51 0.42 -10.66
C THR A 351 23.62 -0.69 -11.23
N VAL A 352 22.63 -0.34 -12.06
CA VAL A 352 21.76 -1.33 -12.72
C VAL A 352 22.57 -2.25 -13.65
N PHE A 353 23.40 -1.68 -14.51
CA PHE A 353 24.15 -2.46 -15.50
C PHE A 353 25.32 -3.22 -14.91
N THR A 354 26.01 -2.69 -13.89
CA THR A 354 27.07 -3.43 -13.21
C THR A 354 26.50 -4.64 -12.46
N THR A 355 25.34 -4.50 -11.82
CA THR A 355 24.60 -5.63 -11.25
C THR A 355 24.24 -6.66 -12.32
N LEU A 356 23.61 -6.26 -13.43
CA LEU A 356 23.24 -7.19 -14.52
C LEU A 356 24.46 -7.95 -15.06
N LYS A 357 25.57 -7.26 -15.31
CA LYS A 357 26.81 -7.89 -15.78
C LYS A 357 27.36 -8.87 -14.74
N GLY A 358 27.37 -8.50 -13.45
CA GLY A 358 27.78 -9.38 -12.36
C GLY A 358 26.93 -10.66 -12.28
N MET A 359 25.61 -10.54 -12.42
CA MET A 359 24.70 -11.68 -12.48
C MET A 359 24.97 -12.56 -13.70
N ALA A 360 25.14 -11.97 -14.90
CA ALA A 360 25.47 -12.69 -16.11
C ALA A 360 26.82 -13.42 -16.01
N MET A 361 27.84 -12.78 -15.42
CA MET A 361 29.15 -13.37 -15.15
C MET A 361 29.07 -14.59 -14.24
N THR A 362 28.30 -14.50 -13.16
CA THR A 362 28.10 -15.61 -12.21
C THR A 362 27.47 -16.83 -12.89
N LYS A 363 26.63 -16.61 -13.91
CA LYS A 363 26.01 -17.67 -14.71
C LYS A 363 26.82 -18.10 -15.94
N GLY A 364 28.01 -17.53 -16.15
CA GLY A 364 28.85 -17.81 -17.32
C GLY A 364 28.29 -17.27 -18.64
N LEU A 365 27.29 -16.39 -18.62
CA LEU A 365 26.69 -15.75 -19.78
C LEU A 365 27.49 -14.50 -20.16
N ILE A 366 28.74 -14.70 -20.57
CA ILE A 366 29.70 -13.63 -20.84
C ILE A 366 30.10 -13.58 -22.31
N PRO A 367 30.24 -12.39 -22.93
CA PRO A 367 30.76 -12.25 -24.28
C PRO A 367 32.17 -12.85 -24.39
N ALA A 368 32.46 -13.47 -25.53
CA ALA A 368 33.73 -14.15 -25.74
C ALA A 368 34.96 -13.24 -25.56
N THR A 369 34.86 -11.97 -25.97
CA THR A 369 35.92 -10.96 -25.80
C THR A 369 36.19 -10.65 -24.33
N VAL A 370 35.12 -10.52 -23.52
CA VAL A 370 35.22 -10.32 -22.07
C VAL A 370 35.84 -11.55 -21.41
N LYS A 371 35.39 -12.75 -21.78
CA LYS A 371 35.96 -14.01 -21.30
C LYS A 371 37.45 -14.11 -21.59
N GLN A 372 37.87 -13.81 -22.82
CA GLN A 372 39.28 -13.82 -23.21
C GLN A 372 40.11 -12.80 -22.42
N ALA A 373 39.57 -11.60 -22.17
CA ALA A 373 40.21 -10.58 -21.37
C ALA A 373 40.42 -11.04 -19.92
N ILE A 374 39.40 -11.64 -19.31
CA ILE A 374 39.47 -12.23 -17.96
C ILE A 374 40.53 -13.33 -17.90
N GLU A 375 40.50 -14.29 -18.83
CA GLU A 375 41.50 -15.37 -18.88
C GLU A 375 42.94 -14.82 -19.04
N THR A 376 43.10 -13.76 -19.83
CA THR A 376 44.40 -13.09 -20.01
C THR A 376 44.86 -12.45 -18.70
N PHE A 377 43.96 -11.79 -17.99
CA PHE A 377 44.22 -11.21 -16.67
C PHE A 377 44.56 -12.27 -15.63
N GLU A 378 43.80 -13.37 -15.55
CA GLU A 378 44.08 -14.45 -14.61
C GLU A 378 45.41 -15.16 -14.89
N LYS A 379 45.81 -15.27 -16.16
CA LYS A 379 47.09 -15.87 -16.55
C LYS A 379 48.27 -14.94 -16.27
N SER A 380 48.16 -13.67 -16.65
CA SER A 380 49.31 -12.74 -16.72
C SER A 380 49.29 -11.63 -15.66
N GLY A 381 48.17 -11.41 -14.97
CA GLY A 381 47.94 -10.24 -14.10
C GLY A 381 47.76 -8.94 -14.88
N LYS A 382 47.57 -9.01 -16.20
CA LYS A 382 47.47 -7.88 -17.12
C LYS A 382 46.39 -8.13 -18.17
N LEU A 383 45.80 -7.07 -18.70
CA LEU A 383 44.83 -7.14 -19.80
C LEU A 383 45.49 -7.01 -21.19
N GLY A 384 46.80 -6.73 -21.24
CA GLY A 384 47.56 -6.60 -22.47
C GLY A 384 49.06 -6.52 -22.21
N GLU A 385 49.86 -6.75 -23.26
CA GLU A 385 51.32 -6.72 -23.19
C GLU A 385 51.91 -5.41 -23.75
N PRO A 386 52.97 -4.85 -23.13
CA PRO A 386 53.64 -3.66 -23.65
C PRO A 386 54.28 -3.92 -25.02
N GLN A 387 54.14 -2.97 -25.95
CA GLN A 387 54.75 -3.07 -27.27
C GLN A 387 56.27 -2.90 -27.20
N LYS A 388 56.99 -4.03 -27.24
CA LYS A 388 58.47 -4.07 -27.16
C LYS A 388 59.16 -3.22 -28.23
N THR A 389 58.61 -3.18 -29.43
CA THR A 389 59.14 -2.38 -30.55
C THR A 389 59.05 -0.87 -30.28
N GLN A 390 57.94 -0.39 -29.73
CA GLN A 390 57.77 1.02 -29.35
C GLN A 390 58.68 1.40 -28.18
N ARG A 391 58.81 0.53 -27.16
CA ARG A 391 59.72 0.76 -26.04
C ARG A 391 61.17 0.90 -26.47
N LYS A 392 61.62 0.05 -27.41
CA LYS A 392 62.96 0.16 -28.03
C LYS A 392 63.14 1.47 -28.79
N LYS A 393 62.15 1.92 -29.57
CA LYS A 393 62.20 3.21 -30.28
C LYS A 393 62.30 4.41 -29.33
N LEU A 394 61.72 4.30 -28.14
CA LEU A 394 61.72 5.35 -27.11
C LEU A 394 62.85 5.18 -26.07
N ASN A 395 63.80 4.27 -26.27
CA ASN A 395 64.87 3.93 -25.31
C ASN A 395 64.37 3.63 -23.88
N LEU A 396 63.19 2.99 -23.76
CA LEU A 396 62.63 2.59 -22.47
C LEU A 396 63.16 1.20 -22.05
N PRO A 397 63.38 0.96 -20.74
CA PRO A 397 63.81 -0.35 -20.24
C PRO A 397 62.76 -1.44 -20.50
N GLU A 398 63.17 -2.71 -20.46
CA GLU A 398 62.23 -3.83 -20.57
C GLU A 398 61.21 -3.79 -19.40
N PRO A 399 59.94 -4.14 -19.64
CA PRO A 399 58.93 -4.13 -18.59
C PRO A 399 59.31 -5.13 -17.48
N PRO A 400 59.14 -4.75 -16.19
CA PRO A 400 59.30 -5.71 -15.10
C PRO A 400 58.28 -6.86 -15.19
N ALA A 401 58.61 -7.98 -14.55
CA ALA A 401 57.72 -9.13 -14.44
C ALA A 401 56.41 -8.75 -13.73
N SER A 402 55.30 -9.40 -14.10
CA SER A 402 54.02 -9.12 -13.46
C SER A 402 53.94 -9.71 -12.04
N GLY A 403 53.20 -9.04 -11.16
CA GLY A 403 52.90 -9.52 -9.81
C GLY A 403 51.86 -10.64 -9.74
N VAL A 404 51.55 -11.33 -10.85
CA VAL A 404 50.41 -12.28 -10.92
C VAL A 404 50.51 -13.41 -9.90
N LYS A 405 51.74 -13.87 -9.58
CA LYS A 405 51.95 -14.92 -8.57
C LYS A 405 51.56 -14.48 -7.16
N GLU A 406 51.83 -13.22 -6.82
CA GLU A 406 51.45 -12.63 -5.54
C GLU A 406 49.94 -12.40 -5.49
N TRP A 407 49.37 -11.79 -6.54
CA TRP A 407 47.94 -11.56 -6.67
C TRP A 407 47.13 -12.86 -6.52
N LYS A 408 47.56 -13.96 -7.15
CA LYS A 408 46.91 -15.28 -7.00
C LYS A 408 46.90 -15.76 -5.54
N LYS A 409 47.95 -15.49 -4.76
CA LYS A 409 48.00 -15.84 -3.33
C LYS A 409 47.07 -14.99 -2.49
N ILE A 410 46.85 -13.72 -2.87
CA ILE A 410 45.92 -12.82 -2.19
C ILE A 410 44.48 -13.27 -2.44
N VAL A 411 44.14 -13.55 -3.69
CA VAL A 411 42.76 -13.91 -4.07
C VAL A 411 42.37 -15.30 -3.57
N ALA A 412 43.31 -16.26 -3.51
CA ALA A 412 43.04 -17.60 -2.99
C ALA A 412 42.80 -17.68 -1.46
N LYS A 413 42.92 -16.55 -0.73
CA LYS A 413 42.63 -16.45 0.70
C LYS A 413 41.24 -15.84 1.01
N LYS A 414 40.48 -15.46 -0.01
CA LYS A 414 39.03 -15.23 0.11
C LYS A 414 38.31 -16.57 0.09
#